data_AF-A0ABD5SJD9-F1
#
_entry.id   AF-A0ABD5SJD9-F1
#
_cell.length_a   1.000
_cell.length_b   1.000
_cell.length_c   1.000
_cell.angle_alpha   90.00
_cell.angle_beta   90.00
_cell.angle_gamma   90.00
#
_symmetry.space_group_name_H-M   'P 1'
#
loop_
_entity.id
_entity.type
_entity.pdbx_description
1 polymer ?
#
loop_
_entity_poly.entity_id
_entity_poly.type
_entity_poly.pdbx_seq_one_letter_code
_entity_poly.pdbx_strand_id
1 'polypeptide(L)' 'MVDVAHELDVDMIALGGRKQTPVGKALFGSVAQAVLLNAARPVFVTISE' A
#
# COMPACT_ATOMS: atom_id res chain seq x y z
N MET A 1 -3.25 8.28 -5.55
CA MET A 1 -2.05 7.42 -5.65
C MET A 1 -2.21 6.39 -6.75
N VAL A 2 -3.30 5.61 -6.75
CA VAL A 2 -3.61 4.69 -7.85
C VAL A 2 -3.80 5.44 -9.17
N ASP A 3 -4.55 6.54 -9.17
CA ASP A 3 -4.77 7.34 -10.40
C ASP A 3 -3.46 7.90 -10.96
N VAL A 4 -2.63 8.47 -10.09
CA VAL A 4 -1.29 8.98 -10.47
C VAL A 4 -0.40 7.86 -11.00
N ALA A 5 -0.44 6.66 -10.39
CA ALA A 5 0.31 5.50 -10.88
C ALA A 5 -0.14 5.06 -12.28
N HIS A 6 -1.43 5.20 -12.57
CA HIS A 6 -1.99 4.95 -13.90
C HIS A 6 -1.59 6.05 -14.90
N GLU A 7 -1.71 7.33 -14.53
CA GLU A 7 -1.33 8.47 -15.37
C GLU A 7 0.14 8.47 -15.76
N LEU A 8 1.01 8.03 -14.84
CA LEU A 8 2.46 7.93 -15.05
C LEU A 8 2.92 6.59 -15.64
N ASP A 9 1.98 5.69 -15.94
CA ASP A 9 2.24 4.34 -16.45
C ASP A 9 3.35 3.59 -15.69
N VAL A 10 3.28 3.60 -14.36
CA VAL A 10 4.33 2.99 -13.53
C VAL A 10 4.25 1.46 -13.56
N ASP A 11 5.41 0.81 -13.49
CA ASP A 11 5.49 -0.66 -13.44
C ASP A 11 4.99 -1.24 -12.10
N MET A 12 5.11 -0.48 -11.00
CA MET A 12 4.79 -0.95 -9.64
C MET A 12 4.55 0.19 -8.66
N ILE A 13 3.73 -0.05 -7.62
CA ILE A 13 3.55 0.83 -6.46
C ILE A 13 4.28 0.23 -5.25
N ALA A 14 5.15 0.99 -4.60
CA ALA A 14 5.83 0.57 -3.36
C ALA A 14 5.25 1.30 -2.14
N LEU A 15 4.88 0.54 -1.11
CA LEU A 15 4.33 1.06 0.15
C LEU A 15 5.24 0.70 1.33
N GLY A 16 5.65 1.72 2.07
CA GLY A 16 6.31 1.56 3.37
C GLY A 16 5.30 1.67 4.50
N GLY A 17 5.23 0.62 5.33
CA GLY A 17 4.45 0.60 6.57
C GLY A 17 5.34 0.42 7.79
N ARG A 18 4.85 0.83 8.95
CA ARG A 18 5.42 0.47 10.26
C ARG A 18 4.50 -0.53 10.96
N LYS A 19 5.08 -1.39 11.79
CA LYS A 19 4.30 -2.32 12.63
C LYS A 19 3.30 -1.55 13.51
N GLN A 20 2.00 -1.78 13.33
CA GLN A 20 0.97 -1.38 14.30
C GLN A 20 0.64 -2.57 15.20
N THR A 21 0.48 -2.32 16.50
CA THR A 21 0.44 -3.35 17.56
C THR A 21 -0.83 -4.22 17.51
N PRO A 22 -0.91 -5.35 18.24
CA PRO A 22 -2.05 -6.28 18.20
C PRO A 22 -3.43 -5.67 18.50
N VAL A 23 -3.47 -4.50 19.14
CA VAL A 23 -4.70 -3.73 19.42
C VAL A 23 -5.11 -2.84 18.23
N GLY A 24 -4.17 -2.49 17.35
CA GLY A 24 -4.40 -1.82 16.07
C GLY A 24 -4.62 -2.84 14.96
N LYS A 25 -5.87 -3.30 14.81
CA LYS A 25 -6.40 -4.41 13.99
C LYS A 25 -6.06 -4.49 12.48
N ALA A 26 -5.08 -3.76 11.95
CA ALA A 26 -4.68 -3.92 10.55
C ALA A 26 -3.16 -3.84 10.42
N LEU A 27 -2.56 -4.95 9.95
CA LEU A 27 -1.18 -4.97 9.45
C LEU A 27 -0.94 -3.94 8.33
N PHE A 28 -2.03 -3.45 7.72
CA PHE A 28 -2.04 -2.57 6.56
C PHE A 28 -3.00 -1.42 6.84
N GLY A 29 -2.54 -0.31 7.43
CA GLY A 29 -3.39 0.85 7.73
C GLY A 29 -4.26 1.32 6.55
N SER A 30 -5.24 2.19 6.79
CA SER A 30 -6.30 2.52 5.81
C SER A 30 -5.81 2.91 4.41
N VAL A 31 -4.65 3.56 4.31
CA VAL A 31 -4.00 3.88 3.02
C VAL A 31 -3.53 2.63 2.29
N ALA A 32 -2.83 1.73 2.97
CA ALA A 32 -2.34 0.49 2.36
C ALA A 32 -3.52 -0.41 1.93
N GLN A 33 -4.56 -0.49 2.75
CA GLN A 33 -5.81 -1.17 2.39
C GLN A 33 -6.45 -0.59 1.12
N ALA A 34 -6.63 0.73 1.07
CA ALA A 34 -7.23 1.38 -0.10
C ALA A 34 -6.42 1.12 -1.38
N VAL A 35 -5.10 1.07 -1.29
CA VAL A 35 -4.24 0.85 -2.44
C VAL A 35 -4.28 -0.61 -2.88
N LEU A 36 -4.16 -1.56 -1.95
CA LEU A 36 -4.21 -2.99 -2.24
C LEU A 36 -5.54 -3.40 -2.87
N LEU A 37 -6.65 -2.76 -2.51
CA LEU A 37 -7.98 -3.06 -3.05
C LEU A 37 -8.22 -2.46 -4.44
N ASN A 38 -7.55 -1.37 -4.80
CA ASN A 38 -7.86 -0.60 -6.01
C ASN A 38 -6.73 -0.56 -7.05
N ALA A 39 -5.52 -1.02 -6.73
CA ALA A 39 -4.40 -0.97 -7.65
C ALA A 39 -4.57 -1.96 -8.82
N ALA A 40 -4.46 -1.43 -10.04
CA ALA A 40 -4.37 -2.24 -11.27
C ALA A 40 -2.92 -2.71 -11.58
N ARG A 41 -1.94 -2.18 -10.85
CA ARG A 41 -0.51 -2.48 -11.00
C ARG A 41 -0.02 -3.28 -9.79
N PRO A 42 1.07 -4.08 -9.93
CA PRO A 42 1.71 -4.75 -8.80
C PRO A 42 1.99 -3.80 -7.64
N VAL A 43 1.77 -4.27 -6.41
CA VAL A 43 2.04 -3.52 -5.18
C VAL A 43 3.05 -4.27 -4.33
N PHE A 44 4.17 -3.62 -4.02
CA PHE A 44 5.16 -4.11 -3.06
C PHE A 44 4.97 -3.44 -1.71
N VAL A 45 4.83 -4.23 -0.64
CA VAL A 45 4.67 -3.71 0.71
C VAL A 45 5.84 -4.14 1.57
N THR A 46 6.52 -3.16 2.18
CA THR A 46 7.53 -3.41 3.21
C THR A 46 7.01 -2.95 4.57
N ILE A 47 7.30 -3.74 5.60
CA ILE A 47 6.98 -3.42 6.99
C ILE A 47 8.30 -3.31 7.75
N SER A 48 8.62 -2.12 8.24
CA SER A 48 9.74 -1.94 9.16
C SER A 48 9.30 -2.21 10.59
N GLU A 49 10.20 -2.82 11.36
CA GLU A 49 10.08 -2.98 12.81
C GLU A 49 10.16 -1.62 13.54
#